data_AF-B9NTC4-F1
#
_entry.id   AF-B9NTC4-F1
#
_cell.length_a   1.000
_cell.length_b   1.000
_cell.length_c   1.000
_cell.angle_alpha   90.00
_cell.angle_beta   90.00
_cell.angle_gamma   90.00
#
_symmetry.space_group_name_H-M   'P 1'
#
loop_
_entity.id
_entity.type
_entity.pdbx_description
1 polymer ?
#
loop_
_entity_poly.entity_id
_entity_poly.type
_entity_poly.pdbx_seq_one_letter_code
_entity_poly.pdbx_strand_id
1 'polypeptide(L)'
;MYEFPDQPDLLIKVFTRSEQRVSHRFWKRLVWKLFPGAQYRSTLKEIECELRVSLKLGAELELSPLSRMLGVVQTTRGAGVVVERIAGLDGGLAPKLHQVCSDGEIEKTVLDALNVFVRRMFDLQIVARDVKRSNIVYGTRGDNPAFFLIDGYGERNLIPLRSLSRRLNDRSLNRQFAVIAERTGLRWDAQQHLFLDP
;
A
#
# COMPACT_ATOMS: atom_id res chain seq x y z
N MET A 1 -12.10 -8.07 -3.51
CA MET A 1 -12.70 -6.76 -3.22
C MET A 1 -14.14 -6.82 -3.67
N TYR A 2 -15.03 -6.18 -2.94
CA TYR A 2 -16.43 -5.99 -3.32
C TYR A 2 -16.75 -4.51 -3.14
N GLU A 3 -17.71 -3.98 -3.89
CA GLU A 3 -18.22 -2.64 -3.66
C GLU A 3 -18.99 -2.57 -2.34
N PHE A 4 -18.95 -1.43 -1.67
CA PHE A 4 -19.78 -1.20 -0.51
C PHE A 4 -21.19 -0.77 -0.97
N PRO A 5 -22.27 -1.39 -0.45
CA PRO A 5 -23.64 -1.02 -0.83
C PRO A 5 -23.93 0.47 -0.57
N ASP A 6 -24.46 1.16 -1.57
CA ASP A 6 -24.87 2.57 -1.49
C ASP A 6 -23.77 3.58 -1.13
N GLN A 7 -22.49 3.17 -1.14
CA GLN A 7 -21.34 4.05 -0.89
C GLN A 7 -20.25 3.81 -1.95
N PRO A 8 -20.28 4.53 -3.08
CA PRO A 8 -19.41 4.28 -4.24
C PRO A 8 -17.93 4.56 -3.97
N ASP A 9 -17.63 5.35 -2.95
CA ASP A 9 -16.25 5.67 -2.55
C ASP A 9 -15.64 4.62 -1.63
N LEU A 10 -16.36 3.55 -1.31
CA LEU A 10 -15.92 2.50 -0.39
C LEU A 10 -15.90 1.13 -1.05
N LEU A 11 -14.94 0.32 -0.64
CA LEU A 11 -14.81 -1.09 -1.01
C LEU A 11 -14.71 -1.95 0.25
N ILE A 12 -15.05 -3.23 0.13
CA ILE A 12 -14.89 -4.24 1.17
C ILE A 12 -13.77 -5.21 0.76
N LYS A 13 -12.65 -5.14 1.49
CA LYS A 13 -11.55 -6.11 1.42
C LYS A 13 -11.88 -7.30 2.32
N VAL A 14 -12.48 -8.33 1.75
CA VAL A 14 -12.73 -9.60 2.47
C VAL A 14 -11.45 -10.42 2.52
N PHE A 15 -11.06 -10.85 3.73
CA PHE A 15 -9.93 -11.75 3.93
C PHE A 15 -10.44 -13.18 3.86
N THR A 16 -10.16 -13.88 2.76
CA THR A 16 -10.60 -15.27 2.59
C THR A 16 -10.04 -16.16 3.71
N ARG A 17 -10.90 -17.07 4.19
CA ARG A 17 -10.59 -18.13 5.14
C ARG A 17 -9.31 -18.87 4.75
N SER A 18 -8.43 -19.15 5.71
CA SER A 18 -7.12 -19.77 5.48
C SER A 18 -7.18 -21.16 4.85
N GLU A 19 -8.34 -21.82 4.87
CA GLU A 19 -8.57 -23.14 4.28
C GLU A 19 -8.34 -23.19 2.76
N GLN A 20 -8.54 -22.07 2.03
CA GLN A 20 -8.19 -21.99 0.60
C GLN A 20 -6.72 -21.63 0.35
N ARG A 21 -5.98 -21.20 1.39
CA ARG A 21 -4.53 -20.98 1.31
C ARG A 21 -3.81 -22.26 1.69
N VAL A 22 -4.05 -23.38 0.99
CA VAL A 22 -3.21 -24.58 1.17
C VAL A 22 -1.81 -24.24 0.66
N SER A 23 -0.87 -23.97 1.57
CA SER A 23 0.52 -23.83 1.20
C SER A 23 1.10 -25.21 0.91
N HIS A 24 1.47 -25.48 -0.35
CA HIS A 24 2.18 -26.70 -0.75
C HIS A 24 3.55 -26.89 -0.06
N ARG A 25 4.06 -25.88 0.65
CA ARG A 25 5.32 -25.96 1.41
C ARG A 25 5.10 -26.45 2.84
N PHE A 26 5.72 -27.58 3.18
CA PHE A 26 5.56 -28.26 4.48
C PHE A 26 5.90 -27.39 5.70
N TRP A 27 6.97 -26.58 5.63
CA TRP A 27 7.37 -25.68 6.72
C TRP A 27 6.29 -24.66 7.08
N LYS A 28 5.57 -24.11 6.08
CA LYS A 28 4.47 -23.17 6.33
C LYS A 28 3.30 -23.85 7.04
N ARG A 29 3.03 -25.12 6.72
CA ARG A 29 2.02 -25.93 7.41
C ARG A 29 2.41 -26.16 8.87
N LEU A 30 3.69 -26.44 9.14
CA LEU A 30 4.21 -26.58 10.50
C LEU A 30 4.09 -25.28 11.30
N VAL A 31 4.52 -24.15 10.73
CA VAL A 31 4.39 -22.82 11.37
C VAL A 31 2.93 -22.47 11.65
N TRP A 32 2.01 -22.78 10.75
CA TRP A 32 0.58 -22.53 10.95
C TRP A 32 -0.06 -23.45 11.99
N LYS A 33 0.44 -24.67 12.13
CA LYS A 33 0.01 -25.60 13.18
C LYS A 33 0.49 -25.14 14.56
N LEU A 34 1.73 -24.67 14.64
CA LEU A 34 2.34 -24.19 15.89
C LEU A 34 1.89 -22.77 16.27
N PHE A 35 1.62 -21.92 15.28
CA PHE A 35 1.21 -20.53 15.45
C PHE A 35 0.01 -20.18 14.55
N PRO A 36 -1.22 -20.58 14.91
CA PRO A 36 -2.42 -20.34 14.10
C PRO A 36 -2.64 -18.86 13.76
N GLY A 37 -2.32 -17.94 14.68
CA GLY A 37 -2.40 -16.50 14.48
C GLY A 37 -1.51 -15.95 13.35
N ALA A 38 -0.47 -16.68 12.94
CA ALA A 38 0.42 -16.28 11.85
C ALA A 38 -0.30 -16.22 10.48
N GLN A 39 -1.47 -16.87 10.36
CA GLN A 39 -2.31 -16.84 9.17
C GLN A 39 -2.96 -15.47 8.95
N TYR A 40 -3.28 -14.76 10.03
CA TYR A 40 -3.99 -13.47 10.02
C TYR A 40 -3.05 -12.27 10.20
N ARG A 41 -1.79 -12.53 10.57
CA ARG A 41 -0.78 -11.50 10.88
C ARG A 41 -0.63 -10.45 9.78
N SER A 42 -0.71 -10.84 8.51
CA SER A 42 -0.59 -9.89 7.38
C SER A 42 -1.68 -8.82 7.43
N THR A 43 -2.93 -9.24 7.60
CA THR A 43 -4.09 -8.38 7.71
C THR A 43 -4.02 -7.47 8.92
N LEU A 44 -3.72 -8.04 10.10
CA LEU A 44 -3.61 -7.25 11.33
C LEU A 44 -2.49 -6.21 11.23
N LYS A 45 -1.39 -6.54 10.57
CA LYS A 45 -0.26 -5.62 10.37
C LYS A 45 -0.54 -4.55 9.33
N GLU A 46 -1.42 -4.79 8.36
CA GLU A 46 -1.92 -3.75 7.47
C GLU A 46 -2.78 -2.74 8.24
N ILE A 47 -3.76 -3.21 9.02
CA ILE A 47 -4.62 -2.37 9.87
C ILE A 47 -3.79 -1.56 10.86
N GLU A 48 -2.85 -2.20 11.56
CA GLU A 48 -1.95 -1.53 12.51
C GLU A 48 -1.07 -0.47 11.83
N CYS A 49 -0.62 -0.72 10.61
CA CYS A 49 0.20 0.22 9.86
C CYS A 49 -0.60 1.45 9.42
N GLU A 50 -1.80 1.25 8.88
CA GLU A 50 -2.69 2.34 8.50
C GLU A 50 -3.08 3.18 9.73
N LEU A 51 -3.54 2.54 10.80
CA LEU A 51 -3.92 3.24 12.03
C LEU A 51 -2.76 4.04 12.61
N ARG A 52 -1.53 3.51 12.59
CA ARG A 52 -0.34 4.23 13.05
C ARG A 52 -0.08 5.48 12.19
N VAL A 53 -0.22 5.38 10.87
CA VAL A 53 -0.05 6.52 9.97
C VAL A 53 -1.15 7.56 10.22
N SER A 54 -2.39 7.12 10.36
CA SER A 54 -3.54 7.98 10.63
C SER A 54 -3.38 8.72 11.98
N LEU A 55 -2.90 8.03 13.02
CA LEU A 55 -2.60 8.64 14.32
C LEU A 55 -1.43 9.64 14.27
N LYS A 56 -0.41 9.40 13.42
CA LYS A 56 0.69 10.34 13.23
C LYS A 56 0.26 11.62 12.53
N LEU A 57 -0.67 11.52 11.57
CA LEU A 57 -1.15 12.65 10.78
C LEU A 57 -2.23 13.46 11.51
N GLY A 58 -3.05 12.82 12.35
CA GLY A 58 -4.11 13.51 13.09
C GLY A 58 -5.07 14.26 12.14
N ALA A 59 -5.14 15.59 12.27
CA ALA A 59 -5.98 16.43 11.42
C ALA A 59 -5.52 16.47 9.95
N GLU A 60 -4.27 16.12 9.65
CA GLU A 60 -3.70 16.11 8.29
C GLU A 60 -3.89 14.75 7.59
N LEU A 61 -4.92 13.99 7.95
CA LEU A 61 -5.17 12.64 7.43
C LEU A 61 -5.28 12.60 5.89
N GLU A 62 -5.70 13.70 5.26
CA GLU A 62 -5.76 13.84 3.80
C GLU A 62 -4.40 13.64 3.14
N LEU A 63 -3.31 13.94 3.84
CA LEU A 63 -1.95 13.79 3.34
C LEU A 63 -1.46 12.33 3.36
N SER A 64 -2.24 11.38 3.90
CA SER A 64 -1.82 9.97 3.97
C SER A 64 -1.54 9.39 2.58
N PRO A 65 -0.36 8.80 2.35
CA PRO A 65 -0.04 8.12 1.09
C PRO A 65 -0.66 6.71 1.01
N LEU A 66 -1.45 6.28 2.00
CA LEU A 66 -2.11 4.96 2.02
C LEU A 66 -3.59 5.12 1.72
N SER A 67 -4.21 4.12 1.09
CA SER A 67 -5.68 4.00 1.10
C SER A 67 -6.16 3.79 2.54
N ARG A 68 -7.20 4.53 2.95
CA ARG A 68 -7.71 4.47 4.33
C ARG A 68 -8.41 3.15 4.61
N MET A 69 -8.29 2.70 5.86
CA MET A 69 -9.09 1.61 6.41
C MET A 69 -10.11 2.20 7.38
N LEU A 70 -11.39 2.08 7.05
CA LEU A 70 -12.47 2.81 7.75
C LEU A 70 -13.16 1.98 8.83
N GLY A 71 -13.04 0.65 8.77
CA GLY A 71 -13.63 -0.21 9.79
C GLY A 71 -13.62 -1.69 9.42
N VAL A 72 -13.92 -2.53 10.40
CA VAL A 72 -14.08 -3.97 10.22
C VAL A 72 -15.57 -4.28 10.10
N VAL A 73 -15.95 -5.11 9.12
CA VAL A 73 -17.32 -5.56 8.89
C VAL A 73 -17.39 -7.08 8.86
N GLN A 74 -18.53 -7.63 9.28
CA GLN A 74 -18.82 -9.05 9.10
C GLN A 74 -19.52 -9.26 7.76
N THR A 75 -19.12 -10.29 7.02
CA THR A 75 -19.72 -10.67 5.74
C THR A 75 -20.04 -12.16 5.74
N THR A 76 -20.87 -12.60 4.80
CA THR A 76 -21.12 -14.03 4.58
C THR A 76 -19.88 -14.83 4.15
N ARG A 77 -18.79 -14.13 3.78
CA ARG A 77 -17.50 -14.71 3.37
C ARG A 77 -16.42 -14.57 4.47
N GLY A 78 -16.79 -14.13 5.67
CA GLY A 78 -15.90 -13.89 6.81
C GLY A 78 -15.69 -12.41 7.11
N ALA A 79 -14.69 -12.09 7.92
CA ALA A 79 -14.36 -10.70 8.27
C ALA A 79 -13.80 -9.94 7.06
N GLY A 80 -14.31 -8.73 6.85
CA GLY A 80 -13.81 -7.78 5.87
C GLY A 80 -13.35 -6.49 6.53
N VAL A 81 -12.55 -5.71 5.81
CA VAL A 81 -12.24 -4.32 6.17
C VAL A 81 -12.80 -3.42 5.08
N VAL A 82 -13.53 -2.39 5.50
CA VAL A 82 -13.97 -1.31 4.63
C VAL A 82 -12.76 -0.44 4.34
N VAL A 83 -12.46 -0.28 3.05
CA VAL A 83 -11.34 0.51 2.56
C VAL A 83 -11.84 1.59 1.62
N GLU A 84 -11.09 2.67 1.56
CA GLU A 84 -11.33 3.74 0.58
C GLU A 84 -11.12 3.26 -0.86
N ARG A 85 -12.04 3.64 -1.75
CA ARG A 85 -11.88 3.57 -3.20
C ARG A 85 -11.22 4.86 -3.67
N ILE A 86 -10.05 4.75 -4.28
CA ILE A 86 -9.40 5.91 -4.91
C ILE A 86 -10.02 6.09 -6.30
N ALA A 87 -10.65 7.25 -6.52
CA ALA A 87 -11.20 7.62 -7.81
C ALA A 87 -10.09 8.04 -8.78
N GLY A 88 -10.23 7.65 -10.05
CA GLY A 88 -9.44 8.22 -11.14
C GLY A 88 -9.88 9.64 -11.44
N LEU A 89 -9.08 10.36 -12.23
CA LEU A 89 -9.40 11.72 -12.68
C LEU A 89 -10.68 11.78 -13.54
N ASP A 90 -11.06 10.65 -14.13
CA ASP A 90 -12.28 10.44 -14.92
C ASP A 90 -13.49 9.99 -14.07
N GLY A 91 -13.35 9.93 -12.74
CA GLY A 91 -14.36 9.38 -11.82
C GLY A 91 -14.36 7.85 -11.73
N GLY A 92 -13.61 7.18 -12.62
CA GLY A 92 -13.42 5.73 -12.65
C GLY A 92 -12.54 5.22 -11.51
N LEU A 93 -11.97 4.03 -11.66
CA LEU A 93 -10.99 3.52 -10.72
C LEU A 93 -9.61 4.11 -11.05
N ALA A 94 -8.90 4.59 -10.02
CA ALA A 94 -7.58 5.17 -10.19
C ALA A 94 -6.62 4.24 -10.97
N PRO A 95 -6.00 4.71 -12.07
CA PRO A 95 -5.02 3.93 -12.81
C PRO A 95 -3.82 3.58 -11.94
N LYS A 96 -3.29 2.37 -12.12
CA LYS A 96 -2.08 1.93 -11.43
C LYS A 96 -0.86 2.61 -12.05
N LEU A 97 0.20 2.79 -11.27
CA LEU A 97 1.45 3.43 -11.73
C LEU A 97 1.99 2.80 -13.03
N HIS A 98 1.89 1.48 -13.19
CA HIS A 98 2.33 0.86 -14.45
C HIS A 98 1.53 1.23 -15.70
N GLN A 99 0.27 1.64 -15.52
CA GLN A 99 -0.58 2.13 -16.61
C GLN A 99 -0.26 3.61 -16.86
N VAL A 100 -0.06 4.38 -15.80
CA VAL A 100 0.38 5.78 -15.89
C VAL A 100 1.72 5.90 -16.63
N CYS A 101 2.64 4.97 -16.42
CA CYS A 101 3.94 4.94 -17.11
C CYS A 101 3.91 4.20 -18.46
N SER A 102 2.82 3.52 -18.86
CA SER A 102 2.79 2.79 -20.15
C SER A 102 2.45 3.69 -21.33
N ASP A 103 1.91 4.87 -21.08
CA ASP A 103 1.31 5.73 -22.11
C ASP A 103 2.32 6.70 -22.75
N GLY A 104 3.60 6.59 -22.41
CA GLY A 104 4.68 7.45 -22.91
C GLY A 104 5.56 8.02 -21.79
N GLU A 105 6.10 9.22 -22.00
CA GLU A 105 6.79 9.98 -20.96
C GLU A 105 5.82 10.37 -19.84
N ILE A 106 6.25 10.20 -18.59
CA ILE A 106 5.45 10.64 -17.44
C ILE A 106 5.44 12.17 -17.42
N GLU A 107 4.26 12.78 -17.40
CA GLU A 107 4.17 14.23 -17.29
C GLU A 107 4.87 14.70 -16.00
N LYS A 108 5.59 15.83 -16.08
CA LYS A 108 6.32 16.40 -14.93
C LYS A 108 5.44 16.56 -13.69
N THR A 109 4.20 17.00 -13.84
CA THR A 109 3.24 17.17 -12.73
C THR A 109 2.93 15.85 -12.03
N VAL A 110 2.80 14.76 -12.79
CA VAL A 110 2.58 13.41 -12.29
C VAL A 110 3.86 12.88 -11.61
N LEU A 111 5.03 13.11 -12.20
CA LEU A 111 6.31 12.76 -11.58
C LEU A 111 6.52 13.49 -10.23
N ASP A 112 6.19 14.77 -10.16
CA ASP A 112 6.24 15.55 -8.93
C ASP A 112 5.29 14.99 -7.87
N ALA A 113 4.07 14.60 -8.25
CA ALA A 113 3.12 13.93 -7.35
C ALA A 113 3.65 12.57 -6.86
N LEU A 114 4.33 11.80 -7.72
CA LEU A 114 4.98 10.55 -7.33
C LEU A 114 6.09 10.80 -6.30
N ASN A 115 6.87 11.85 -6.49
CA ASN A 115 7.92 12.26 -5.55
C ASN A 115 7.37 12.72 -4.21
N VAL A 116 6.23 13.41 -4.18
CA VAL A 116 5.52 13.74 -2.94
C VAL A 116 5.09 12.47 -2.20
N PHE A 117 4.52 11.49 -2.91
CA PHE A 117 4.15 10.19 -2.34
C PHE A 117 5.35 9.47 -1.74
N VAL A 118 6.47 9.41 -2.47
CA VAL A 118 7.72 8.78 -2.01
C VAL A 118 8.21 9.45 -0.72
N ARG A 119 8.34 10.78 -0.69
CA ARG A 119 8.79 11.50 0.49
C ARG A 119 7.92 11.18 1.70
N ARG A 120 6.59 11.18 1.54
CA ARG A 120 5.64 10.80 2.60
C ARG A 120 5.86 9.37 3.11
N MET A 121 6.16 8.41 2.23
CA MET A 121 6.47 7.03 2.63
C MET A 121 7.69 6.98 3.57
N PHE A 122 8.74 7.76 3.29
CA PHE A 122 9.92 7.88 4.15
C PHE A 122 9.64 8.70 5.41
N ASP A 123 9.02 9.86 5.32
CA ASP A 123 8.79 10.76 6.45
C ASP A 123 7.89 10.13 7.51
N LEU A 124 6.81 9.48 7.08
CA LEU A 124 5.88 8.78 7.97
C LEU A 124 6.43 7.42 8.44
N GLN A 125 7.60 7.01 7.95
CA GLN A 125 8.24 5.73 8.27
C GLN A 125 7.31 4.55 8.00
N ILE A 126 6.72 4.54 6.80
CA ILE A 126 5.78 3.52 6.39
C ILE A 126 6.55 2.24 6.10
N VAL A 127 6.23 1.19 6.85
CA VAL A 127 6.81 -0.13 6.61
C VAL A 127 5.97 -0.85 5.59
N ALA A 128 6.54 -1.13 4.43
CA ALA A 128 5.85 -1.84 3.35
C ALA A 128 6.60 -3.10 2.91
N ARG A 129 5.84 -4.12 2.50
CA ARG A 129 6.36 -5.41 2.02
C ARG A 129 6.38 -5.49 0.51
N ASP A 130 5.45 -4.80 -0.14
CA ASP A 130 5.20 -4.92 -1.56
C ASP A 130 4.81 -3.56 -2.16
N VAL A 131 5.78 -2.64 -2.15
CA VAL A 131 5.71 -1.38 -2.90
C VAL A 131 6.06 -1.69 -4.35
N LYS A 132 5.03 -1.97 -5.14
CA LYS A 132 5.15 -2.25 -6.58
C LYS A 132 4.21 -1.36 -7.36
N ARG A 133 4.56 -1.10 -8.62
CA ARG A 133 3.79 -0.34 -9.61
C ARG A 133 2.33 -0.80 -9.86
N SER A 134 1.91 -1.96 -9.35
CA SER A 134 0.51 -2.43 -9.42
C SER A 134 -0.28 -2.24 -8.12
N ASN A 135 0.38 -1.87 -7.02
CA ASN A 135 -0.23 -1.49 -5.74
C ASN A 135 -0.20 0.03 -5.50
N ILE A 136 0.50 0.78 -6.36
CA ILE A 136 0.49 2.23 -6.35
C ILE A 136 -0.49 2.69 -7.43
N VAL A 137 -1.42 3.58 -7.08
CA VAL A 137 -2.41 4.16 -7.99
C VAL A 137 -2.31 5.67 -8.00
N TYR A 138 -2.63 6.29 -9.13
CA TYR A 138 -2.72 7.74 -9.29
C TYR A 138 -4.19 8.13 -9.41
N GLY A 139 -4.67 8.97 -8.50
CA GLY A 139 -6.08 9.35 -8.46
C GLY A 139 -6.29 10.52 -7.52
N THR A 140 -7.52 10.70 -7.04
CA THR A 140 -7.87 11.83 -6.19
C THR A 140 -8.35 11.38 -4.82
N ARG A 141 -8.02 12.21 -3.83
CA ARG A 141 -8.69 12.26 -2.54
C ARG A 141 -9.00 13.74 -2.28
N GLY A 142 -10.29 14.10 -2.33
CA GLY A 142 -10.70 15.49 -2.48
C GLY A 142 -10.28 16.05 -3.85
N ASP A 143 -9.87 17.31 -3.90
CA ASP A 143 -9.61 18.02 -5.16
C ASP A 143 -8.19 17.81 -5.73
N ASN A 144 -7.29 17.16 -4.98
CA ASN A 144 -5.88 17.08 -5.35
C ASN A 144 -5.50 15.68 -5.86
N PRO A 145 -4.99 15.57 -7.11
CA PRO A 145 -4.39 14.35 -7.62
C PRO A 145 -3.15 13.96 -6.83
N ALA A 146 -3.05 12.69 -6.44
CA ALA A 146 -1.92 12.15 -5.70
C ALA A 146 -1.75 10.65 -5.96
N PHE A 147 -0.59 10.14 -5.56
CA PHE A 147 -0.35 8.70 -5.54
C PHE A 147 -0.71 8.10 -4.18
N PHE A 148 -1.29 6.89 -4.22
CA PHE A 148 -1.69 6.14 -3.03
C PHE A 148 -1.22 4.69 -3.13
N LEU A 149 -0.78 4.14 -2.00
CA LEU A 149 -0.51 2.72 -1.83
C LEU A 149 -1.79 2.03 -1.34
N ILE A 150 -2.40 1.21 -2.19
CA ILE A 150 -3.70 0.55 -1.91
C ILE A 150 -3.57 -0.84 -1.28
N ASP A 151 -2.38 -1.43 -1.30
CA ASP A 151 -2.11 -2.73 -0.69
C ASP A 151 -0.61 -2.92 -0.42
N GLY A 152 -0.25 -3.92 0.38
CA GLY A 152 1.13 -4.36 0.57
C GLY A 152 1.91 -3.63 1.66
N TYR A 153 1.27 -2.82 2.50
CA TYR A 153 1.86 -2.17 3.67
C TYR A 153 1.78 -3.04 4.95
N GLY A 154 2.52 -2.67 5.99
CA GLY A 154 2.65 -3.37 7.27
C GLY A 154 3.73 -4.45 7.30
N GLU A 155 4.34 -4.75 8.44
CA GLU A 155 5.43 -5.74 8.54
C GLU A 155 4.92 -7.16 8.90
N ARG A 156 5.28 -8.18 8.11
CA ARG A 156 4.87 -9.58 8.37
C ARG A 156 5.85 -10.37 9.24
N ASN A 157 7.10 -9.91 9.36
CA ASN A 157 8.18 -10.66 10.02
C ASN A 157 7.88 -10.87 11.50
N LEU A 158 8.33 -12.03 12.05
CA LEU A 158 8.14 -12.38 13.47
C LEU A 158 8.75 -11.31 14.39
N ILE A 159 9.95 -10.86 14.04
CA ILE A 159 10.64 -9.74 14.65
C ILE A 159 10.50 -8.54 13.72
N PRO A 160 9.86 -7.43 14.16
CA PRO A 160 9.55 -6.30 13.30
C PRO A 160 10.74 -5.33 13.19
N LEU A 161 11.86 -5.81 12.64
CA LEU A 161 13.11 -5.04 12.57
C LEU A 161 12.97 -3.74 11.79
N ARG A 162 12.12 -3.69 10.75
CA ARG A 162 11.90 -2.47 9.96
C ARG A 162 11.02 -1.48 10.70
N SER A 163 10.08 -1.96 11.51
CA SER A 163 9.30 -1.09 12.40
C SER A 163 10.15 -0.52 13.53
N LEU A 164 11.22 -1.22 13.95
CA LEU A 164 12.12 -0.80 15.02
C LEU A 164 13.33 0.02 14.54
N SER A 165 13.67 -0.02 13.25
CA SER A 165 14.85 0.66 12.70
C SER A 165 14.52 1.41 11.42
N ARG A 166 14.56 2.75 11.52
CA ARG A 166 14.44 3.67 10.38
C ARG A 166 15.37 3.31 9.24
N ARG A 167 16.65 3.06 9.55
CA ARG A 167 17.66 2.70 8.53
C ARG A 167 17.30 1.42 7.77
N LEU A 168 16.77 0.40 8.45
CA LEU A 168 16.35 -0.85 7.79
C LEU A 168 15.09 -0.64 6.95
N ASN A 169 14.16 0.18 7.41
CA ASN A 169 12.98 0.53 6.64
C ASN A 169 13.36 1.34 5.39
N ASP A 170 14.14 2.40 5.55
CA ASP A 170 14.61 3.27 4.47
C ASP A 170 15.39 2.46 3.42
N ARG A 171 16.25 1.53 3.84
CA ARG A 171 16.94 0.60 2.92
C ARG A 171 15.96 -0.31 2.16
N SER A 172 14.91 -0.78 2.83
CA SER A 172 13.86 -1.61 2.21
C SER A 172 13.02 -0.82 1.20
N LEU A 173 12.67 0.44 1.51
CA LEU A 173 11.94 1.33 0.59
C LEU A 173 12.80 1.69 -0.61
N ASN A 174 14.05 2.10 -0.39
CA ASN A 174 15.02 2.38 -1.45
C ASN A 174 15.13 1.23 -2.46
N ARG A 175 15.25 -0.02 -1.98
CA ARG A 175 15.31 -1.19 -2.87
C ARG A 175 14.04 -1.36 -3.70
N GLN A 176 12.86 -1.12 -3.11
CA GLN A 176 11.59 -1.27 -3.82
C GLN A 176 11.38 -0.16 -4.86
N PHE A 177 11.74 1.08 -4.53
CA PHE A 177 11.66 2.20 -5.48
C PHE A 177 12.69 2.09 -6.62
N ALA A 178 13.89 1.58 -6.35
CA ALA A 178 14.85 1.26 -7.42
C ALA A 178 14.29 0.26 -8.44
N VAL A 179 13.57 -0.77 -7.99
CA VAL A 179 12.91 -1.75 -8.87
C VAL A 179 11.74 -1.12 -9.65
N ILE A 180 11.05 -0.13 -9.08
CA ILE A 180 10.02 0.63 -9.79
C ILE A 180 10.66 1.46 -10.90
N ALA A 181 11.75 2.18 -10.59
CA ALA A 181 12.51 2.98 -11.56
C ALA A 181 12.94 2.13 -12.77
N GLU A 182 13.61 1.00 -12.52
CA GLU A 182 14.04 0.05 -13.56
C GLU A 182 12.89 -0.38 -14.49
N ARG A 183 11.69 -0.58 -13.93
CA ARG A 183 10.52 -1.08 -14.69
C ARG A 183 9.66 -0.01 -15.33
N THR A 184 9.91 1.26 -15.00
CA THR A 184 9.17 2.41 -15.51
C THR A 184 10.02 3.29 -16.42
N GLY A 185 11.31 2.99 -16.56
CA GLY A 185 12.26 3.80 -17.32
C GLY A 185 12.79 5.01 -16.55
N LEU A 186 12.31 5.26 -15.33
CA LEU A 186 12.75 6.37 -14.49
C LEU A 186 14.10 6.10 -13.84
N ARG A 187 14.77 7.15 -13.37
CA ARG A 187 15.98 7.05 -12.53
C ARG A 187 15.64 7.26 -11.06
N TRP A 188 16.19 6.43 -10.17
CA TRP A 188 15.99 6.54 -8.72
C TRP A 188 17.19 7.21 -8.02
N ASP A 189 16.96 8.33 -7.33
CA ASP A 189 17.92 8.94 -6.41
C ASP A 189 17.61 8.51 -4.96
N ALA A 190 18.42 7.58 -4.45
CA ALA A 190 18.27 7.04 -3.10
C ALA A 190 18.69 8.01 -1.98
N GLN A 191 19.46 9.05 -2.28
CA GLN A 191 19.88 10.03 -1.28
C GLN A 191 18.80 11.10 -1.08
N GLN A 192 18.20 11.54 -2.19
CA GLN A 192 17.16 12.56 -2.18
C GLN A 192 15.73 11.99 -2.10
N HIS A 193 15.60 10.66 -2.19
CA HIS A 193 14.33 9.93 -2.21
C HIS A 193 13.37 10.45 -3.30
N LEU A 194 13.84 10.48 -4.54
CA LEU A 194 13.06 10.96 -5.67
C LEU A 194 13.34 10.19 -6.96
N PHE A 195 12.34 10.16 -7.82
CA PHE A 195 12.41 9.75 -9.20
C PHE A 195 12.79 10.94 -10.08
N LEU A 196 13.65 10.67 -11.06
CA LEU A 196 14.08 11.60 -12.08
C LEU A 196 13.70 11.03 -13.44
N ASP A 197 13.54 11.93 -14.41
CA ASP A 197 13.49 11.55 -15.82
C ASP A 197 14.77 10.78 -16.21
N PRO A 198 14.70 9.91 -17.25
CA PRO A 198 15.81 9.11 -17.73
C PRO A 198 17.13 9.87 -17.90
#